data_AF-A0A392TC25-F1
#
_entry.id   AF-A0A392TC25-F1
#
_cell.length_a   1.000
_cell.length_b   1.000
_cell.length_c   1.000
_cell.angle_alpha   90.00
_cell.angle_beta   90.00
_cell.angle_gamma   90.00
#
_symmetry.space_group_name_H-M   'P 1'
#
loop_
_entity.id
_entity.type
_entity.pdbx_description
1 polymer ?
#
loop_
_entity_poly.entity_id
_entity_poly.type
_entity_poly.pdbx_seq_one_letter_code
_entity_poly.pdbx_strand_id
1 'polypeptide(L)'
;WKFQGNKGLNTSSVSVRGVYNMLMDSINNNDNNKTLIRLCRVDPTDNPLFRTTAVAHEAVAAAAQSFNFNCYPPTVGLPDAKRFVKY
;
A
#
# COMPACT_ATOMS: atom_id res chain seq x y z
N TRP A 1 -22.64 -23.31 -7.21
CA TRP A 1 -21.68 -22.65 -8.11
C TRP A 1 -20.32 -23.35 -8.03
N LYS A 2 -19.77 -23.81 -9.17
CA LYS A 2 -18.49 -24.55 -9.27
C LYS A 2 -17.50 -23.75 -10.12
N PHE A 3 -16.97 -22.66 -9.57
CA PHE A 3 -15.88 -21.94 -10.22
C PHE A 3 -14.58 -22.73 -10.05
N GLN A 4 -13.90 -23.06 -11.15
CA GLN A 4 -12.56 -23.65 -11.12
C GLN A 4 -11.65 -22.83 -12.03
N GLY A 5 -10.42 -22.58 -11.59
CA GLY A 5 -9.40 -21.92 -12.38
C GLY A 5 -9.04 -22.74 -13.62
N ASN A 6 -8.70 -22.05 -14.71
CA ASN A 6 -8.31 -22.69 -15.97
C ASN A 6 -6.99 -23.46 -15.81
N LYS A 7 -7.07 -24.79 -15.90
CA LYS A 7 -5.93 -25.71 -15.75
C LYS A 7 -4.89 -25.60 -16.88
N GLY A 8 -5.23 -24.94 -17.99
CA GLY A 8 -4.30 -24.67 -19.10
C GLY A 8 -3.32 -23.52 -18.83
N LEU A 9 -3.53 -22.75 -17.74
CA LEU A 9 -2.59 -21.72 -17.29
C LEU A 9 -1.56 -22.34 -16.33
N ASN A 10 -0.74 -23.26 -16.82
CA ASN A 10 0.51 -23.63 -16.12
C ASN A 10 1.53 -22.51 -16.34
N THR A 11 1.33 -21.41 -15.64
CA THR A 11 2.33 -20.35 -15.49
C THR A 11 3.48 -20.91 -14.66
N SER A 12 4.69 -20.85 -15.20
CA SER A 12 5.96 -21.17 -14.53
C SER A 12 5.93 -20.70 -13.07
N SER A 13 6.05 -21.65 -12.14
CA SER A 13 5.66 -21.50 -10.73
C SER A 13 6.61 -20.67 -9.86
N VAL A 14 7.57 -19.95 -10.48
CA VAL A 14 8.49 -19.06 -9.77
C VAL A 14 7.93 -17.63 -9.84
N SER A 15 7.22 -17.24 -8.79
CA SER A 15 6.81 -15.84 -8.62
C SER A 15 7.90 -15.03 -7.91
N VAL A 16 7.97 -13.73 -8.18
CA VAL A 16 8.83 -12.78 -7.43
C VAL A 16 8.59 -12.89 -5.92
N ARG A 17 7.32 -13.06 -5.53
CA ARG A 17 6.91 -13.30 -4.12
C ARG A 17 7.52 -14.59 -3.57
N GLY A 18 7.53 -15.67 -4.35
CA GLY A 18 8.11 -16.96 -3.97
C GLY A 18 9.61 -16.87 -3.72
N VAL A 19 10.36 -16.23 -4.62
CA VAL A 19 11.81 -16.00 -4.44
C VAL A 19 12.09 -15.11 -3.22
N TYR A 20 11.31 -14.04 -3.03
CA TYR A 20 11.43 -13.17 -1.86
C TYR A 20 11.23 -13.93 -0.54
N ASN A 21 10.23 -14.81 -0.46
CA ASN A 21 9.97 -15.59 0.75
C ASN A 21 11.13 -16.54 1.04
N MET A 22 11.65 -17.24 0.03
CA MET A 22 12.81 -18.13 0.18
C MET A 22 14.05 -17.38 0.70
N LEU A 23 14.28 -16.13 0.26
CA LEU A 23 15.35 -15.27 0.77
C LEU A 23 15.12 -14.86 2.23
N MET A 24 13.87 -14.55 2.61
CA MET A 24 13.55 -14.19 4.00
C MET A 24 13.70 -15.39 4.94
N ASP A 25 13.33 -16.59 4.49
CA ASP A 25 13.50 -17.82 5.27
C ASP A 25 14.99 -18.13 5.50
N SER A 26 15.86 -17.92 4.51
CA SER A 26 17.30 -18.14 4.66
C SER A 26 17.97 -17.13 5.62
N ILE A 27 17.43 -15.92 5.73
CA ILE A 27 17.89 -14.90 6.68
C ILE A 27 17.46 -15.26 8.11
N ASN A 28 16.21 -15.69 8.29
CA ASN A 28 15.66 -16.04 9.62
C ASN A 28 16.27 -17.31 10.22
N ASN A 29 16.70 -18.25 9.37
CA ASN A 29 17.33 -19.51 9.79
C ASN A 29 18.84 -19.37 10.09
N ASN A 30 19.36 -18.15 10.10
CA ASN A 30 20.79 -17.89 10.33
C ASN A 30 20.96 -17.39 11.77
N ASP A 31 21.68 -18.11 12.63
CA ASP A 31 21.96 -17.76 14.05
C ASP A 31 22.74 -16.44 14.25
N ASN A 32 23.03 -15.77 13.15
CA ASN A 32 23.68 -14.48 13.11
C ASN A 32 22.61 -13.41 13.38
N ASN A 33 22.57 -12.85 14.60
CA ASN A 33 21.68 -11.75 15.04
C ASN A 33 21.86 -10.41 14.27
N LYS A 34 21.95 -10.47 12.93
CA LYS A 34 22.11 -9.31 12.06
C LYS A 34 20.77 -8.65 11.82
N THR A 35 20.73 -7.34 11.97
CA THR A 35 19.55 -6.54 11.64
C THR A 35 19.28 -6.56 10.14
N LEU A 36 18.07 -6.95 9.75
CA LEU A 36 17.63 -6.91 8.36
C LEU A 36 17.33 -5.47 7.91
N ILE A 37 18.06 -4.97 6.92
CA ILE A 37 17.81 -3.66 6.29
C ILE A 37 17.09 -3.90 4.96
N ARG A 38 15.82 -3.50 4.86
CA ARG A 38 15.00 -3.60 3.64
C ARG A 38 15.15 -2.31 2.81
N LEU A 39 15.99 -2.34 1.78
CA LEU A 39 16.26 -1.16 0.92
C LEU A 39 15.14 -0.86 -0.09
N CYS A 40 14.37 -1.87 -0.50
CA CYS A 40 13.33 -1.72 -1.53
C CYS A 40 11.92 -1.81 -0.95
N ARG A 41 11.62 -1.03 0.11
CA ARG A 41 10.23 -0.93 0.58
C ARG A 41 9.43 0.02 -0.32
N VAL A 42 8.26 -0.44 -0.74
CA VAL A 42 7.33 0.34 -1.56
C VAL A 42 6.48 1.29 -0.70
N ASP A 43 6.23 0.91 0.56
CA ASP A 43 5.48 1.72 1.52
C ASP A 43 6.43 2.57 2.37
N PRO A 44 6.43 3.92 2.21
CA PRO A 44 7.27 4.80 3.01
C PRO A 44 6.87 4.83 4.49
N THR A 45 5.62 4.51 4.84
CA THR A 45 5.09 4.64 6.21
C THR A 45 5.64 3.59 7.19
N ASP A 46 6.24 2.50 6.67
CA ASP A 46 6.94 1.48 7.45
C ASP A 46 8.27 2.02 8.05
N ASN A 47 8.69 3.23 7.67
CA ASN A 47 9.79 3.95 8.31
C ASN A 47 9.23 5.17 9.09
N PRO A 48 9.43 5.26 10.42
CA PRO A 48 8.86 6.32 11.26
C PRO A 48 9.37 7.72 10.94
N LEU A 49 10.45 7.85 10.16
CA LEU A 49 10.98 9.12 9.68
C LEU A 49 10.11 9.73 8.56
N PHE A 50 9.29 8.91 7.90
CA PHE A 50 8.33 9.38 6.89
C PHE A 50 6.96 9.48 7.53
N ARG A 51 6.60 10.69 7.95
CA ARG A 51 5.26 11.02 8.47
C ARG A 51 4.61 12.04 7.56
N THR A 52 3.30 11.91 7.39
CA THR A 52 2.52 12.94 6.72
C THR A 52 2.49 14.21 7.58
N THR A 53 2.32 15.36 6.96
CA THR A 53 2.21 16.64 7.66
C THR A 53 0.94 16.67 8.54
N ALA A 54 1.02 17.32 9.71
CA ALA A 54 -0.12 17.48 10.62
C ALA A 54 -1.32 18.15 9.94
N VAL A 55 -1.06 19.08 9.02
CA VAL A 55 -2.08 19.78 8.22
C VAL A 55 -2.99 18.79 7.47
N ALA A 56 -2.43 17.68 6.96
CA ALA A 56 -3.22 16.68 6.24
C ALA A 56 -4.16 15.92 7.19
N HIS A 57 -3.69 15.57 8.38
CA HIS A 57 -4.52 14.91 9.40
C HIS A 57 -5.65 15.82 9.88
N GLU A 58 -5.34 17.09 10.16
CA GLU A 58 -6.31 18.08 10.63
C GLU A 58 -7.38 18.36 9.57
N ALA A 59 -6.98 18.51 8.29
CA ALA A 59 -7.93 18.71 7.20
C ALA A 59 -8.90 17.53 7.03
N VAL A 60 -8.41 16.28 7.14
CA VAL A 60 -9.27 15.09 7.09
C VAL A 60 -10.24 15.06 8.27
N ALA A 61 -9.75 15.36 9.48
CA ALA A 61 -10.60 15.42 10.68
C ALA A 61 -11.70 16.49 10.55
N ALA A 62 -11.33 17.69 10.10
CA ALA A 62 -12.27 18.79 9.87
C ALA A 62 -13.33 18.42 8.80
N ALA A 63 -12.92 17.80 7.70
CA ALA A 63 -13.84 17.36 6.66
C ALA A 63 -14.85 16.33 7.20
N ALA A 64 -14.38 15.34 7.97
CA ALA A 64 -15.23 14.32 8.58
C ALA A 64 -16.20 14.92 9.61
N GLN A 65 -15.72 15.82 10.47
CA GLN A 65 -16.53 16.50 11.50
C GLN A 65 -17.55 17.47 10.90
N SER A 66 -17.30 18.00 9.71
CA SER A 66 -18.21 18.93 9.05
C SER A 66 -19.49 18.27 8.52
N PHE A 67 -19.48 16.95 8.32
CA PHE A 67 -20.55 16.18 7.64
C PHE A 67 -20.89 16.63 6.20
N ASN A 68 -20.15 17.60 5.64
CA ASN A 68 -20.42 18.17 4.32
C ASN A 68 -20.03 17.26 3.15
N PHE A 69 -19.16 16.27 3.39
CA PHE A 69 -18.55 15.44 2.34
C PHE A 69 -18.95 13.96 2.44
N ASN A 70 -20.10 13.66 3.05
CA ASN A 70 -20.54 12.28 3.32
C ASN A 70 -21.42 11.67 2.21
N CYS A 71 -21.74 12.44 1.17
CA CYS A 71 -22.50 11.97 0.02
C CYS A 71 -21.61 11.36 -1.06
N TYR A 72 -22.22 10.70 -2.04
CA TYR A 72 -21.50 10.17 -3.20
C TYR A 72 -20.78 11.30 -3.96
N PRO A 73 -19.46 11.17 -4.23
CA PRO A 73 -18.77 12.10 -5.11
C PRO A 73 -19.18 11.86 -6.58
N PRO A 74 -18.95 12.85 -7.47
CA PRO A 74 -19.02 12.59 -8.91
C PRO A 74 -18.08 11.44 -9.30
N THR A 75 -18.44 10.65 -10.31
CA THR A 75 -17.64 9.49 -10.78
C THR A 75 -16.18 9.85 -11.07
N VAL A 76 -15.95 11.09 -11.50
CA VAL A 76 -14.62 11.57 -11.85
C VAL A 76 -13.85 12.11 -10.63
N GLY A 77 -14.46 12.23 -9.45
CA GLY A 77 -13.90 12.85 -8.25
C GLY A 77 -14.39 14.29 -8.02
N LEU A 78 -14.20 14.80 -6.79
CA LEU A 78 -14.66 16.12 -6.36
C LEU A 78 -13.98 17.25 -7.19
N PRO A 79 -14.73 18.18 -7.82
CA PRO A 79 -14.15 19.24 -8.63
C PRO A 79 -13.12 20.12 -7.90
N ASP A 80 -13.37 20.44 -6.63
CA ASP A 80 -12.47 21.29 -5.83
C ASP A 80 -11.12 20.59 -5.56
N ALA A 81 -11.15 19.29 -5.27
CA ALA A 81 -9.93 18.49 -5.11
C ALA A 81 -9.09 18.46 -6.40
N LYS A 82 -9.74 18.42 -7.57
CA LYS A 82 -9.04 18.41 -8.87
C LYS A 82 -8.39 19.74 -9.22
N ARG A 83 -9.05 20.86 -8.90
CA ARG A 83 -8.49 22.20 -9.18
C ARG A 83 -7.19 22.42 -8.41
N PHE A 84 -7.10 21.89 -7.19
CA PHE A 84 -5.91 22.00 -6.37
C PHE A 84 -4.70 21.23 -6.92
N VAL A 85 -4.91 20.09 -7.58
CA VAL A 85 -3.84 19.22 -8.13
C VAL A 85 -3.31 19.70 -9.49
N LYS A 86 -4.00 20.63 -10.16
CA LYS A 86 -3.73 20.99 -11.56
C LYS A 86 -2.66 22.08 -11.78
N TYR A 87 -1.95 22.49 -10.73
CA TYR A 87 -0.80 23.38 -10.79
C TYR A 87 0.49 22.58 -10.55
#